data_AF-A0A137SPP7-F1
#
_entry.id   AF-A0A137SPP7-F1
#
_cell.length_a   1.000
_cell.length_b   1.000
_cell.length_c   1.000
_cell.angle_alpha   90.00
_cell.angle_beta   90.00
_cell.angle_gamma   90.00
#
_symmetry.space_group_name_H-M   'P 1'
#
loop_
_entity.id
_entity.type
_entity.pdbx_description
1 polymer ?
#
loop_
_entity_poly.entity_id
_entity_poly.type
_entity_poly.pdbx_seq_one_letter_code
_entity_poly.pdbx_strand_id
1 'polypeptide(L)'
;MSEENKNNLDFKIKRLKKASGIIGILGLLVLSLVFLFDLSYPNILFSILATISLALIFLSAGMYIAIWFMDISLAYKRKQYFSVAFLFLLALIFIFCKFF
;
A
#
# COMPACT_ATOMS: atom_id res chain seq x y z
N MET A 1 -22.44 8.80 15.28
CA MET A 1 -21.09 8.26 15.53
C MET A 1 -20.36 9.29 16.38
N SER A 2 -19.97 8.95 17.61
CA SER A 2 -19.31 9.88 18.55
C SER A 2 -17.97 10.40 18.00
N GLU A 3 -17.62 11.66 18.28
CA GLU A 3 -16.35 12.29 17.86
C GLU A 3 -15.12 11.52 18.36
N GLU A 4 -15.20 10.91 19.54
CA GLU A 4 -14.13 10.12 20.13
C GLU A 4 -13.81 8.86 19.30
N ASN A 5 -14.85 8.20 18.78
CA ASN A 5 -14.69 7.01 17.92
C ASN A 5 -14.06 7.37 16.57
N LYS A 6 -14.33 8.59 16.08
CA LYS A 6 -13.76 9.11 14.83
C LYS A 6 -12.26 9.37 14.95
N ASN A 7 -11.82 10.01 16.04
CA ASN A 7 -10.40 10.26 16.31
C ASN A 7 -9.59 8.98 16.51
N ASN A 8 -10.17 7.96 17.16
CA ASN A 8 -9.49 6.67 17.35
C ASN A 8 -9.27 5.93 16.01
N LEU A 9 -10.26 5.95 15.12
CA LEU A 9 -10.16 5.35 13.80
C LEU A 9 -9.11 6.06 12.91
N ASP A 10 -9.09 7.39 12.89
CA ASP A 10 -8.07 8.15 12.14
C ASP A 10 -6.65 7.80 12.62
N PHE A 11 -6.47 7.70 13.94
CA PHE A 11 -5.18 7.39 14.53
C PHE A 11 -4.71 5.97 14.18
N LYS A 12 -5.63 5.00 14.19
CA LYS A 12 -5.36 3.62 13.76
C LYS A 12 -4.98 3.56 12.28
N ILE A 13 -5.73 4.24 11.41
CA ILE A 13 -5.45 4.28 9.96
C ILE A 13 -4.08 4.91 9.70
N LYS A 14 -3.74 6.00 10.39
CA LYS A 14 -2.44 6.66 10.26
C LYS A 14 -1.29 5.74 10.67
N ARG A 15 -1.45 4.97 11.75
CA ARG A 15 -0.46 3.94 12.16
C ARG A 15 -0.34 2.82 11.12
N LEU A 16 -1.46 2.30 10.62
CA LEU A 16 -1.47 1.25 9.59
C LEU A 16 -0.81 1.73 8.29
N LYS A 17 -1.07 2.97 7.88
CA LYS A 17 -0.44 3.59 6.70
C LYS A 17 1.07 3.74 6.87
N LYS A 18 1.53 4.13 8.06
CA LYS A 18 2.96 4.18 8.37
C LYS A 18 3.59 2.80 8.33
N ALA A 19 2.95 1.79 8.91
CA ALA A 19 3.44 0.40 8.89
C ALA A 19 3.49 -0.16 7.46
N SER A 20 2.43 0.02 6.67
CA SER A 20 2.38 -0.39 5.26
C SER A 20 3.49 0.25 4.43
N GLY A 21 3.72 1.56 4.63
CA GLY A 21 4.81 2.27 3.97
C GLY A 21 6.19 1.73 4.35
N ILE A 22 6.44 1.43 5.63
CA ILE A 22 7.70 0.83 6.09
C ILE A 22 7.92 -0.55 5.45
N ILE A 23 6.88 -1.39 5.40
CA ILE A 23 6.94 -2.72 4.77
C ILE A 23 7.23 -2.61 3.28
N GLY A 24 6.60 -1.66 2.58
CA GLY A 24 6.85 -1.42 1.16
C GLY A 24 8.27 -0.93 0.89
N ILE A 25 8.76 0.02 1.71
CA ILE A 25 10.15 0.50 1.63
C ILE A 25 11.13 -0.64 1.89
N LEU A 26 10.89 -1.46 2.92
CA LEU A 26 11.71 -2.65 3.20
C LEU A 26 11.73 -3.61 2.01
N GLY A 27 10.59 -3.89 1.40
CA GLY A 27 10.50 -4.73 0.19
C GLY A 27 11.35 -4.17 -0.95
N LEU A 28 11.24 -2.87 -1.25
CA LEU A 28 12.05 -2.19 -2.26
C LEU A 28 13.54 -2.18 -1.92
N LEU A 29 13.90 -2.02 -0.65
CA LEU A 29 15.28 -1.99 -0.19
C LEU A 29 15.94 -3.35 -0.39
N VAL A 30 15.24 -4.44 -0.04
CA VAL A 30 15.70 -5.81 -0.32
C VAL A 30 15.85 -6.04 -1.83
N LEU A 31 14.91 -5.55 -2.64
CA LEU A 31 15.00 -5.67 -4.11
C LEU A 31 16.20 -4.89 -4.67
N SER A 32 16.45 -3.70 -4.14
CA SER A 32 17.60 -2.87 -4.53
C SER A 32 18.93 -3.50 -4.13
N LEU A 33 19.00 -4.15 -2.96
CA LEU A 33 20.18 -4.92 -2.55
C LEU A 33 20.48 -6.03 -3.56
N VAL A 34 19.46 -6.76 -4.01
CA VAL A 34 19.62 -7.83 -4.99
C VAL A 34 20.27 -7.31 -6.28
N PHE A 35 19.86 -6.14 -6.76
CA PHE A 35 20.48 -5.50 -7.92
C PHE A 35 21.91 -5.01 -7.65
N LEU A 36 22.18 -4.42 -6.49
CA LEU A 36 23.51 -3.92 -6.13
C LEU A 36 24.57 -5.01 -6.02
N PHE A 37 24.17 -6.20 -5.58
CA PHE A 37 25.07 -7.35 -5.45
C PHE A 37 25.18 -8.17 -6.75
N ASP A 38 24.56 -7.69 -7.85
CA ASP A 38 24.52 -8.37 -9.16
C ASP A 38 24.15 -9.86 -9.04
N LEU A 39 23.28 -10.14 -8.05
CA LEU A 39 22.83 -11.48 -7.72
C LEU A 39 21.92 -11.93 -8.87
N SER A 40 22.50 -12.61 -9.85
CA SER A 40 21.79 -13.15 -11.00
C SER A 40 21.57 -14.65 -10.85
N TYR A 41 20.56 -15.18 -11.54
CA TYR A 41 20.35 -16.62 -11.61
C TYR A 41 21.64 -17.31 -12.11
N PRO A 42 22.10 -18.43 -11.51
CA PRO A 42 21.38 -19.35 -10.62
C PRO A 42 21.65 -19.20 -9.11
N ASN A 43 21.99 -18.01 -8.60
CA ASN A 43 22.31 -17.86 -7.18
C ASN A 43 21.09 -18.13 -6.26
N ILE A 44 21.22 -19.03 -5.29
CA ILE A 44 20.16 -19.34 -4.29
C ILE A 44 19.74 -18.11 -3.49
N LEU A 45 20.68 -17.20 -3.18
CA LEU A 45 20.39 -15.96 -2.48
C LEU A 45 19.48 -15.06 -3.31
N PHE A 46 19.65 -15.02 -4.64
CA PHE A 46 18.74 -14.29 -5.53
C PHE A 46 17.31 -14.80 -5.39
N SER A 47 17.12 -16.13 -5.48
CA SER A 47 15.79 -16.73 -5.44
C SER A 47 15.07 -16.46 -4.11
N ILE A 48 15.79 -16.53 -2.98
CA ILE A 48 15.22 -16.29 -1.65
C ILE A 48 14.91 -14.80 -1.47
N LEU A 49 15.87 -13.91 -1.73
CA LEU A 49 15.68 -12.47 -1.52
C LEU A 49 14.63 -11.89 -2.47
N ALA A 50 14.60 -12.32 -3.74
CA ALA A 50 13.60 -11.89 -4.70
C ALA A 50 12.19 -12.33 -4.25
N THR A 51 12.02 -13.58 -3.79
CA THR A 51 10.73 -14.07 -3.29
C THR A 51 10.26 -13.29 -2.07
N ILE A 52 11.16 -13.06 -1.10
CA ILE A 52 10.85 -12.28 0.11
C ILE A 52 10.49 -10.84 -0.26
N SER A 53 11.30 -10.19 -1.11
CA SER A 53 11.05 -8.83 -1.55
C SER A 53 9.69 -8.70 -2.24
N LEU A 54 9.39 -9.61 -3.17
CA LEU A 54 8.12 -9.65 -3.87
C LEU A 54 6.95 -9.83 -2.89
N ALA A 55 7.10 -10.73 -1.92
CA ALA A 55 6.09 -10.94 -0.88
C ALA A 55 5.86 -9.68 -0.02
N LEU A 56 6.92 -8.97 0.37
CA LEU A 56 6.79 -7.70 1.12
C LEU A 56 6.09 -6.62 0.29
N ILE A 57 6.45 -6.47 -0.98
CA ILE A 57 5.83 -5.50 -1.89
C ILE A 57 4.34 -5.83 -2.06
N PHE A 58 4.01 -7.10 -2.25
CA PHE A 58 2.62 -7.55 -2.39
C PHE A 58 1.81 -7.34 -1.12
N LEU A 59 2.40 -7.62 0.05
CA LEU A 59 1.77 -7.38 1.35
C LEU A 59 1.52 -5.89 1.58
N SER A 60 2.48 -5.03 1.24
CA SER A 60 2.35 -3.58 1.30
C SER A 60 1.24 -3.09 0.37
N ALA A 61 1.21 -3.56 -0.88
CA ALA A 61 0.16 -3.22 -1.83
C ALA A 61 -1.24 -3.62 -1.32
N GLY A 62 -1.38 -4.84 -0.78
CA GLY A 62 -2.62 -5.30 -0.17
C GLY A 62 -3.08 -4.43 1.01
N MET A 63 -2.15 -4.05 1.89
CA MET A 63 -2.43 -3.13 2.99
C MET A 63 -2.85 -1.75 2.48
N TYR A 64 -2.19 -1.23 1.44
CA TYR A 64 -2.57 0.04 0.82
C TYR A 64 -3.99 0.01 0.28
N ILE A 65 -4.40 -1.08 -0.39
CA ILE A 65 -5.77 -1.26 -0.88
C ILE A 65 -6.77 -1.25 0.28
N ALA A 66 -6.48 -1.98 1.36
CA ALA A 66 -7.34 -2.00 2.54
C ALA A 66 -7.48 -0.61 3.19
N ILE A 67 -6.37 0.13 3.33
CA ILE A 67 -6.37 1.52 3.82
C ILE A 67 -7.20 2.41 2.91
N TRP A 68 -7.12 2.19 1.60
CA TRP A 68 -7.86 2.96 0.60
C TRP A 68 -9.37 2.79 0.75
N PHE A 69 -9.85 1.56 0.94
CA PHE A 69 -11.25 1.30 1.28
C PHE A 69 -11.67 1.94 2.61
N MET A 70 -10.80 1.92 3.62
CA MET A 70 -11.05 2.60 4.88
C MET A 70 -11.17 4.12 4.69
N ASP A 71 -10.27 4.74 3.92
CA ASP A 71 -10.30 6.18 3.61
C ASP A 71 -11.58 6.57 2.85
N ILE A 72 -12.03 5.76 1.89
CA ILE A 72 -13.32 5.96 1.18
C ILE A 72 -14.50 5.91 2.17
N SER A 73 -14.55 4.89 3.03
CA SER A 73 -15.60 4.73 4.04
C SER A 73 -15.63 5.91 5.02
N LEU A 74 -14.46 6.41 5.41
CA LEU A 74 -14.32 7.54 6.33
C LEU A 74 -14.71 8.86 5.68
N ALA A 75 -14.30 9.10 4.43
CA ALA A 75 -14.66 10.29 3.66
C ALA A 75 -16.17 10.34 3.37
N TYR A 76 -16.79 9.19 3.07
CA TYR A 76 -18.24 9.06 2.91
C TYR A 76 -18.98 9.41 4.22
N LYS A 77 -18.54 8.86 5.36
CA LYS A 77 -19.11 9.19 6.69
C LYS A 77 -18.93 10.66 7.07
N ARG A 78 -17.88 11.33 6.57
CA ARG A 78 -17.63 12.77 6.76
C ARG A 78 -18.41 13.67 5.80
N LYS A 79 -19.19 13.11 4.87
CA LYS A 79 -19.85 13.84 3.77
C LYS A 79 -18.86 14.68 2.94
N GLN A 80 -17.59 14.28 2.90
CA GLN A 80 -16.57 14.92 2.09
C GLN A 80 -16.59 14.30 0.68
N TYR A 81 -17.62 14.64 -0.08
CA TYR A 81 -17.88 14.06 -1.40
C TYR A 81 -16.74 14.31 -2.40
N PHE A 82 -16.04 15.43 -2.28
CA PHE A 82 -14.89 15.76 -3.14
C PHE A 82 -13.73 14.76 -2.97
N SER A 83 -13.39 14.40 -1.73
CA SER A 83 -12.35 13.40 -1.44
C SER A 83 -12.74 12.00 -1.93
N VAL A 84 -14.01 11.62 -1.78
CA VAL A 84 -14.53 10.34 -2.29
C VAL A 84 -14.46 10.29 -3.82
N ALA A 85 -14.85 11.37 -4.49
CA ALA A 85 -14.78 11.46 -5.95
C ALA A 85 -13.34 11.36 -6.46
N PHE A 86 -12.39 12.01 -5.79
CA PHE A 86 -10.97 11.92 -6.15
C PHE A 86 -10.41 10.50 -5.99
N LEU A 87 -10.79 9.80 -4.90
CA LEU A 87 -10.45 8.39 -4.71
C LEU A 87 -11.04 7.54 -5.85
N PHE A 88 -12.32 7.70 -6.17
CA PHE A 88 -12.94 6.97 -7.28
C PHE A 88 -12.27 7.22 -8.63
N LEU A 89 -11.89 8.47 -8.92
CA LEU A 89 -11.20 8.86 -10.14
C LEU A 89 -9.83 8.17 -10.24
N LEU A 90 -9.11 8.06 -9.13
CA LEU A 90 -7.85 7.33 -9.02
C LEU A 90 -8.02 5.83 -9.34
N ALA A 91 -9.07 5.17 -8.85
CA ALA A 91 -9.37 3.79 -9.23
C ALA A 91 -9.64 3.66 -10.73
N LEU A 92 -10.44 4.57 -11.29
CA LEU A 92 -10.78 4.60 -12.71
C LEU A 92 -9.52 4.72 -13.57
N ILE A 93 -8.63 5.67 -13.24
CA ILE A 93 -7.35 5.82 -13.93
C ILE A 93 -6.52 4.54 -13.83
N PHE A 94 -6.45 3.90 -12.66
CA PHE A 94 -5.68 2.69 -12.47
C PHE A 94 -6.20 1.53 -13.34
N ILE A 95 -7.53 1.39 -13.44
CA ILE A 95 -8.18 0.38 -14.29
C ILE A 95 -7.92 0.67 -15.77
N PHE A 96 -8.09 1.92 -16.21
CA PHE A 96 -7.87 2.33 -17.59
C PHE A 96 -6.41 2.15 -18.02
N CYS A 97 -5.45 2.51 -17.16
CA CYS A 97 -4.02 2.35 -17.43
C CYS A 97 -3.60 0.87 -17.54
N LYS A 98 -4.32 -0.05 -16.90
CA LYS A 98 -4.05 -1.49 -16.98
C LYS A 98 -4.69 -2.13 -18.23
N PHE A 99 -5.64 -1.45 -18.85
CA PHE A 99 -6.39 -1.94 -20.02
C PHE A 99 -5.87 -1.40 -21.36
N PHE A 100 -5.01 -0.39 -21.33
CA PHE A 100 -4.40 0.25 -22.49
C PHE A 100 -2.91 -0.09 -22.56
#